data_AF-A0A9J9HB54-F1
#
_entry.id   AF-A0A9J9HB54-F1
#
_cell.length_a   1.000
_cell.length_b   1.000
_cell.length_c   1.000
_cell.angle_alpha   90.00
_cell.angle_beta   90.00
_cell.angle_gamma   90.00
#
_symmetry.space_group_name_H-M   'P 1'
#
loop_
_entity.id
_entity.type
_entity.pdbx_description
1 polymer ?
#
loop_
_entity_poly.entity_id
_entity_poly.type
_entity_poly.pdbx_seq_one_letter_code
_entity_poly.pdbx_strand_id
1 'polypeptide(L)'
;MTEKLIDLDELAVRLAAENGQAWDKLCDFPGYGRNMWREEARLELLRAMPDAVVELLPALWNGRDAGYVARVPAGQKAGAGR
;
A
#
# COMPACT_ATOMS: atom_id res chain seq x y z
N MET A 1 16.10 -7.74 15.05
CA MET A 1 15.64 -7.45 13.68
C MET A 1 14.42 -6.56 13.82
N THR A 2 14.49 -5.32 13.36
CA THR A 2 13.42 -4.31 13.50
C THR A 2 12.46 -4.41 12.32
N GLU A 3 11.35 -5.11 12.47
CA GLU A 3 10.33 -5.16 11.42
C GLU A 3 9.75 -3.76 11.18
N LYS A 4 9.77 -3.28 9.94
CA LYS A 4 9.11 -2.03 9.57
C LYS A 4 7.74 -2.37 8.99
N LEU A 5 6.69 -1.80 9.59
CA LEU A 5 5.34 -1.84 9.06
C LEU A 5 5.16 -0.65 8.12
N ILE A 6 4.74 -0.93 6.89
CA ILE A 6 4.42 0.08 5.88
C ILE A 6 2.93 -0.02 5.60
N ASP A 7 2.22 1.10 5.75
CA ASP A 7 0.83 1.22 5.34
C ASP A 7 0.76 1.38 3.81
N LEU A 8 0.21 0.38 3.15
CA LEU A 8 0.06 0.37 1.69
C LEU A 8 -1.07 1.31 1.23
N ASP A 9 -2.03 1.66 2.09
CA ASP A 9 -3.06 2.66 1.73
C ASP A 9 -2.42 4.04 1.62
N GLU A 10 -1.47 4.41 2.49
CA GLU A 10 -0.72 5.67 2.34
C GLU A 10 0.08 5.71 1.03
N LEU A 11 0.70 4.59 0.65
CA LEU A 11 1.41 4.47 -0.61
C LEU A 11 0.45 4.57 -1.81
N ALA A 12 -0.70 3.91 -1.75
CA ALA A 12 -1.72 3.94 -2.79
C ALA A 12 -2.31 5.35 -2.97
N VAL A 13 -2.60 6.06 -1.87
CA VAL A 13 -3.05 7.46 -1.88
C VAL A 13 -2.04 8.35 -2.58
N ARG A 14 -0.75 8.20 -2.27
CA ARG A 14 0.34 8.96 -2.89
C ARG A 14 0.41 8.67 -4.39
N LEU A 15 0.39 7.41 -4.80
CA LEU A 15 0.47 7.02 -6.21
C LEU A 15 -0.74 7.52 -7.02
N ALA A 16 -1.93 7.46 -6.45
CA ALA A 16 -3.12 8.04 -7.05
C ALA A 16 -2.94 9.54 -7.29
N ALA A 17 -2.48 10.27 -6.27
CA ALA A 17 -2.26 11.72 -6.36
C ALA A 17 -1.17 12.09 -7.40
N GLU A 18 -0.08 11.34 -7.45
CA GLU A 18 0.99 11.51 -8.45
C GLU A 18 0.48 11.30 -9.89
N ASN A 19 -0.57 10.48 -10.06
CA ASN A 19 -1.25 10.24 -11.34
C ASN A 19 -2.49 11.12 -11.54
N GLY A 20 -2.65 12.19 -10.75
CA GLY A 20 -3.74 13.15 -10.89
C GLY A 20 -5.12 12.62 -10.47
N GLN A 21 -5.16 11.49 -9.75
CA GLN A 21 -6.39 10.92 -9.21
C GLN A 21 -6.59 11.39 -7.77
N ALA A 22 -7.77 11.96 -7.50
CA ALA A 22 -8.16 12.33 -6.15
C ALA A 22 -8.75 11.10 -5.44
N TRP A 23 -8.16 10.72 -4.29
CA TRP A 23 -8.50 9.47 -3.59
C TRP A 23 -9.97 9.37 -3.17
N ASP A 24 -10.53 10.49 -2.74
CA ASP A 24 -11.95 10.67 -2.39
C ASP A 24 -12.89 10.45 -3.58
N LYS A 25 -12.41 10.69 -4.81
CA LYS A 25 -13.18 10.48 -6.06
C LYS A 25 -13.06 9.07 -6.61
N LEU A 26 -12.13 8.27 -6.11
CA LEU A 26 -12.04 6.86 -6.47
C LEU A 26 -13.15 6.12 -5.73
N CYS A 27 -14.19 5.72 -6.46
CA CYS A 27 -15.30 4.94 -5.90
C CYS A 27 -14.80 3.58 -5.37
N ASP A 28 -15.12 3.30 -4.11
CA ASP A 28 -14.95 1.99 -3.48
C ASP A 28 -15.97 0.95 -3.94
N PHE A 29 -16.99 1.34 -4.70
CA PHE A 29 -17.93 0.42 -5.29
C PHE A 29 -17.95 0.56 -6.81
N PRO A 30 -17.66 -0.51 -7.58
CA PRO A 30 -17.43 -1.90 -7.14
C PRO A 30 -15.99 -2.18 -6.62
N GLY A 31 -15.23 -1.15 -6.23
CA GLY A 31 -13.92 -1.30 -5.57
C GLY A 31 -12.73 -1.21 -6.52
N TYR A 32 -12.98 -1.06 -7.82
CA TYR A 32 -11.92 -1.10 -8.83
C TYR A 32 -10.91 0.06 -8.70
N GLY A 33 -11.37 1.27 -8.38
CA GLY A 33 -10.51 2.45 -8.37
C GLY A 33 -9.43 2.36 -7.29
N ARG A 34 -9.84 2.20 -6.02
CA ARG A 34 -8.89 2.14 -4.89
C ARG A 34 -8.09 0.83 -4.86
N ASN A 35 -8.71 -0.30 -5.22
CA ASN A 35 -7.99 -1.58 -5.27
C ASN A 35 -6.90 -1.61 -6.34
N MET A 36 -7.10 -0.94 -7.48
CA MET A 36 -6.05 -0.79 -8.50
C MET A 36 -4.83 -0.09 -7.91
N TRP A 37 -5.01 1.03 -7.22
CA TRP A 37 -3.89 1.75 -6.60
C TRP A 37 -3.24 1.01 -5.43
N ARG A 38 -4.03 0.24 -4.66
CA ARG A 38 -3.49 -0.67 -3.64
C ARG A 38 -2.61 -1.76 -4.27
N GLU A 39 -3.00 -2.30 -5.42
CA GLU A 39 -2.17 -3.28 -6.14
C GLU A 39 -0.91 -2.63 -6.74
N GLU A 40 -1.01 -1.42 -7.31
CA GLU A 40 0.16 -0.67 -7.78
C GLU A 40 1.14 -0.39 -6.62
N ALA A 41 0.64 0.03 -5.47
CA ALA A 41 1.43 0.23 -4.25
C ALA A 41 2.13 -1.07 -3.82
N ARG A 42 1.42 -2.19 -3.86
CA ARG A 42 1.99 -3.51 -3.57
C ARG A 42 3.11 -3.87 -4.56
N LEU A 43 2.90 -3.65 -5.86
CA LEU A 43 3.90 -3.94 -6.88
C LEU A 43 5.13 -3.05 -6.77
N GLU A 44 4.96 -1.75 -6.51
CA GLU A 44 6.08 -0.82 -6.28
C GLU A 44 6.90 -1.23 -5.06
N LEU A 45 6.23 -1.61 -3.98
CA LEU A 45 6.89 -2.10 -2.78
C LEU A 45 7.70 -3.36 -3.06
N LEU A 46 7.11 -4.35 -3.74
CA LEU A 46 7.79 -5.60 -4.07
C LEU A 46 8.93 -5.41 -5.08
N ARG A 47 8.85 -4.38 -5.94
CA ARG A 47 9.98 -4.01 -6.82
C ARG A 47 11.15 -3.42 -6.03
N ALA A 48 10.86 -2.56 -5.07
CA ALA A 48 11.87 -1.94 -4.23
C ALA A 48 12.46 -2.93 -3.19
N MET A 49 11.62 -3.83 -2.69
CA MET A 49 11.91 -4.79 -1.62
C MET A 49 11.21 -6.11 -1.93
N PRO A 50 11.83 -6.99 -2.75
CA PRO A 50 11.22 -8.26 -3.15
C PRO A 50 11.00 -9.22 -1.97
N ASP A 51 11.74 -9.02 -0.87
CA ASP A 51 11.61 -9.81 0.36
C ASP A 51 10.50 -9.28 1.30
N ALA A 52 9.77 -8.23 0.92
CA ALA A 52 8.68 -7.69 1.72
C ALA A 52 7.48 -8.66 1.74
N VAL A 53 6.95 -8.91 2.93
CA VAL A 53 5.74 -9.73 3.12
C VAL A 53 4.55 -8.80 3.25
N VAL A 54 3.63 -8.85 2.30
CA VAL A 54 2.40 -8.06 2.33
C VAL A 54 1.29 -8.85 2.99
N GLU A 55 0.79 -8.37 4.13
CA GLU A 55 -0.32 -8.96 4.87
C GLU A 55 -1.56 -8.06 4.77
N LEU A 56 -2.71 -8.66 4.48
CA LEU A 56 -4.00 -7.99 4.59
C LEU A 56 -4.41 -8.01 6.06
N LEU A 57 -4.52 -6.84 6.71
CA LEU A 57 -5.10 -6.80 8.04
C LEU A 57 -6.59 -7.16 7.96
N PRO A 58 -7.15 -7.82 8.99
CA PRO A 58 -8.58 -8.06 9.03
C PRO A 58 -9.35 -6.74 8.93
N ALA A 59 -10.42 -6.74 8.12
CA ALA A 59 -11.33 -5.61 8.04
C ALA A 59 -11.84 -5.30 9.45
N LEU A 60 -11.55 -4.09 9.93
CA LEU A 60 -12.01 -3.68 11.25
C LEU A 60 -13.53 -3.48 11.16
N TRP A 61 -14.26 -3.97 12.17
CA TRP A 61 -15.73 -3.78 12.28
C TRP A 61 -16.12 -2.27 12.29
N ASN A 62 -15.17 -1.37 12.54
CA ASN A 62 -15.38 0.08 12.58
C ASN A 62 -15.67 0.73 11.22
N GLY A 63 -15.83 -0.06 10.15
CA GLY A 63 -16.10 0.45 8.80
C GLY A 63 -14.91 1.16 8.16
N ARG A 64 -13.72 1.10 8.77
CA ARG A 64 -12.47 1.36 8.05
C ARG A 64 -12.07 0.08 7.35
N ASP A 65 -11.74 0.22 6.06
CA ASP A 65 -11.25 -0.87 5.24
C ASP A 65 -10.10 -1.61 5.93
N ALA A 66 -10.00 -2.90 5.63
CA ALA A 66 -8.82 -3.71 5.92
C ALA A 66 -7.57 -2.97 5.43
N GLY A 67 -6.77 -2.44 6.36
CA GLY A 67 -5.49 -1.82 6.03
C GLY A 67 -4.54 -2.87 5.47
N TYR A 68 -3.82 -2.54 4.41
CA TYR A 68 -2.77 -3.40 3.88
C TYR A 68 -1.46 -3.03 4.58
N VAL A 69 -0.84 -3.97 5.27
CA VAL A 69 0.45 -3.72 5.94
C VAL A 69 1.51 -4.61 5.37
N ALA A 70 2.59 -4.00 4.89
CA ALA A 70 3.77 -4.75 4.50
C ALA A 70 4.78 -4.81 5.63
N ARG A 71 5.21 -6.02 5.95
CA ARG A 71 6.33 -6.32 6.84
C ARG A 71 7.60 -6.41 6.03
N VAL A 72 8.53 -5.52 6.31
CA VAL A 72 9.86 -5.53 5.67
C VAL A 72 10.90 -6.05 6.67
N PRO A 73 11.73 -7.05 6.31
CA PRO A 73 12.85 -7.45 7.14
C PRO A 73 13.84 -6.28 7.30
N ALA A 74 14.19 -5.93 8.54
CA ALA A 74 15.26 -4.95 8.81
C ALA A 74 16.59 -5.46 8.25
N GLY A 75 16.98 -4.91 7.09
CA GLY A 75 18.23 -5.25 6.43
C GLY A 75 18.42 -4.57 5.07
N GLN A 76 17.33 -4.18 4.39
CA GLN A 76 17.41 -3.46 3.13
C GLN A 76 16.98 -2.00 3.31
N LYS A 77 17.88 -1.07 2.94
CA LYS A 77 17.52 0.33 2.77
C LYS A 77 16.43 0.37 1.70
N ALA A 78 15.25 0.90 2.04
CA ALA A 78 14.31 1.38 1.03
C ALA A 78 15.09 2.37 0.16
N GLY A 79 15.48 1.93 -1.03
CA GLY A 79 16.32 2.70 -1.93
C GLY A 79 15.53 3.93 -2.37
N ALA A 80 15.94 5.09 -1.88
CA ALA A 80 15.68 6.35 -2.53
C ALA A 80 16.25 6.25 -3.95
N GLY A 81 15.36 6.16 -4.93
CA GLY A 81 15.71 5.74 -6.29
C GLY A 81 15.03 6.58 -7.36
N ARG A 82 15.41 7.87 -7.38
CA ARG A 82 15.24 8.89 -8.43
C ARG A 82 13.85 9.49 -8.68
#